data_AF-A0A7S4HK98-F1
#
_entry.id   AF-A0A7S4HK98-F1
#
_cell.length_a   1.000
_cell.length_b   1.000
_cell.length_c   1.000
_cell.angle_alpha   90.00
_cell.angle_beta   90.00
_cell.angle_gamma   90.00
#
_symmetry.space_group_name_H-M   'P 1'
#
loop_
_entity.id
_entity.type
_entity.pdbx_description
1 polymer ?
#
loop_
_entity_poly.entity_id
_entity_poly.type
_entity_poly.pdbx_seq_one_letter_code
_entity_poly.pdbx_strand_id
1 'polypeptide(L)'
;VSPEKKTRKKNAKKYRDILRKHVAGGAINLVSKVQLLEAEMMKRTGKNSSEVLRKYQGAIASATRSGFLQDAALFNHLCANYCQAATALEDDYEVYILKAHEQYTSWGALEVARSLREGYPNAFGKGSGFSLKSSFKGHRSSVKFGVMADVAKRHSFGLSDLSDEKREDSTTTRPSSCLQKRQ
;
A
#
# COMPACT_ATOMS: atom_id res chain seq x y z
N VAL A 1 4.08 -27.70 8.64
CA VAL A 1 4.06 -26.99 7.33
C VAL A 1 4.49 -27.96 6.23
N SER A 2 3.58 -28.32 5.30
CA SER A 2 3.88 -29.19 4.14
C SER A 2 5.13 -28.70 3.36
N PRO A 3 5.99 -29.62 2.85
CA PRO A 3 7.26 -29.27 2.21
C PRO A 3 7.11 -28.25 1.07
N GLU A 4 6.04 -28.33 0.29
CA GLU A 4 5.77 -27.37 -0.80
C GLU A 4 5.63 -25.93 -0.30
N LYS A 5 4.95 -25.74 0.83
CA LYS A 5 4.72 -24.41 1.41
C LYS A 5 6.03 -23.77 1.85
N LYS A 6 6.99 -24.57 2.33
CA LYS A 6 8.35 -24.11 2.70
C LYS A 6 9.12 -23.67 1.45
N THR A 7 9.05 -24.42 0.35
CA THR A 7 9.70 -24.08 -0.92
C THR A 7 9.14 -22.79 -1.51
N ARG A 8 7.81 -22.64 -1.55
CA ARG A 8 7.15 -21.39 -2.02
C ARG A 8 7.58 -20.17 -1.20
N LYS A 9 7.72 -20.30 0.13
CA LYS A 9 8.21 -19.23 1.01
C LYS A 9 9.66 -18.84 0.69
N LYS A 10 10.54 -19.83 0.48
CA LYS A 10 11.94 -19.59 0.09
C LYS A 10 12.01 -18.86 -1.26
N ASN A 11 11.23 -19.30 -2.25
CA ASN A 11 11.19 -18.68 -3.57
C ASN A 11 10.67 -17.24 -3.51
N ALA A 12 9.60 -16.97 -2.76
CA ALA A 12 9.09 -15.62 -2.58
C ALA A 12 10.15 -14.67 -1.98
N LYS A 13 10.90 -15.14 -0.97
CA LYS A 13 12.02 -14.38 -0.40
C LYS A 13 13.12 -14.10 -1.43
N LYS A 14 13.51 -15.11 -2.21
CA LYS A 14 14.51 -14.98 -3.28
C LYS A 14 14.09 -13.92 -4.31
N TYR A 15 12.86 -13.98 -4.81
CA TYR A 15 12.36 -13.02 -5.80
C TYR A 15 12.27 -11.60 -5.25
N ARG A 16 11.82 -11.45 -3.99
CA ARG A 16 11.82 -10.16 -3.31
C ARG A 16 13.23 -9.57 -3.20
N ASP A 17 14.24 -10.39 -2.87
CA ASP A 17 15.62 -9.93 -2.74
C ASP A 17 16.23 -9.53 -4.10
N ILE A 18 15.92 -10.26 -5.17
CA ILE A 18 16.32 -9.91 -6.54
C ILE A 18 15.72 -8.55 -6.94
N LEU A 19 14.40 -8.38 -6.78
CA LEU A 19 13.74 -7.12 -7.13
C LEU A 19 14.27 -5.95 -6.32
N ARG A 20 14.56 -6.16 -5.03
CA ARG A 20 15.19 -5.14 -4.17
C ARG A 20 16.57 -4.74 -4.67
N LYS A 21 17.38 -5.68 -5.17
CA LYS A 21 18.68 -5.37 -5.78
C LYS A 21 18.52 -4.48 -7.01
N HIS A 22 17.52 -4.75 -7.85
CA HIS A 22 17.24 -3.89 -9.01
C HIS A 22 16.74 -2.50 -8.60
N VAL A 23 15.89 -2.41 -7.57
CA VAL A 23 15.45 -1.12 -7.02
C VAL A 23 16.64 -0.32 -6.49
N ALA A 24 17.57 -0.97 -5.76
CA ALA A 24 18.80 -0.34 -5.29
C ALA A 24 19.71 0.13 -6.44
N GLY A 25 19.66 -0.56 -7.59
CA GLY A 25 20.32 -0.15 -8.83
C GLY A 25 19.58 0.92 -9.64
N GLY A 26 18.48 1.48 -9.13
CA GLY A 26 17.75 2.59 -9.77
C GLY A 26 16.48 2.20 -10.53
N ALA A 27 16.03 0.94 -10.48
CA ALA A 27 14.80 0.51 -11.14
C ALA A 27 13.53 0.94 -10.37
N ILE A 28 13.14 2.20 -10.51
CA ILE A 28 11.99 2.81 -9.79
C ILE A 28 10.67 2.08 -10.09
N ASN A 29 10.49 1.58 -11.32
CA ASN A 29 9.29 0.86 -11.75
C ASN A 29 9.01 -0.43 -10.94
N LEU A 30 10.02 -0.97 -10.25
CA LEU A 30 9.89 -2.19 -9.45
C LEU A 30 9.58 -1.92 -7.97
N VAL A 31 9.63 -0.66 -7.53
CA VAL A 31 9.41 -0.28 -6.12
C VAL A 31 8.04 -0.74 -5.64
N SER A 32 6.99 -0.52 -6.43
CA SER A 32 5.62 -0.88 -6.11
C SER A 32 5.45 -2.41 -5.93
N LYS A 33 6.11 -3.21 -6.78
CA LYS A 33 6.12 -4.67 -6.73
C LYS A 33 6.86 -5.20 -5.50
N VAL A 34 7.97 -4.57 -5.12
CA VAL A 34 8.69 -4.92 -3.88
C VAL A 34 7.82 -4.66 -2.66
N GLN A 35 7.15 -3.51 -2.60
CA GLN A 35 6.25 -3.16 -1.50
C GLN A 35 5.09 -4.15 -1.36
N LEU A 36 4.50 -4.58 -2.47
CA LEU A 36 3.46 -5.62 -2.47
C LEU A 36 3.97 -6.95 -1.91
N LEU A 37 5.13 -7.42 -2.37
CA LEU A 37 5.71 -8.68 -1.89
C LEU A 37 6.00 -8.62 -0.38
N GLU A 38 6.45 -7.47 0.12
CA GLU A 38 6.61 -7.27 1.55
C GLU A 38 5.27 -7.37 2.29
N ALA A 39 4.21 -6.75 1.78
CA ALA A 39 2.85 -6.82 2.35
C ALA A 39 2.34 -8.27 2.47
N GLU A 40 2.42 -9.03 1.38
CA GLU A 40 2.01 -10.44 1.35
C GLU A 40 2.87 -11.33 2.26
N MET A 41 4.17 -11.06 2.36
CA MET A 41 5.02 -11.77 3.32
C MET A 41 4.62 -11.46 4.76
N MET A 42 4.27 -10.21 5.08
CA MET A 42 3.86 -9.82 6.44
C MET A 42 2.51 -10.40 6.83
N LYS A 43 1.54 -10.41 5.90
CA LYS A 43 0.25 -11.10 6.04
C LYS A 43 0.43 -12.56 6.46
N ARG A 44 1.36 -13.28 5.84
CA ARG A 44 1.63 -14.70 6.16
C ARG A 44 2.37 -14.92 7.46
N THR A 45 3.10 -13.92 7.95
CA THR A 45 3.80 -13.99 9.25
C THR A 45 2.93 -13.58 10.42
N GLY A 46 1.69 -13.15 10.20
CA GLY A 46 0.77 -12.73 11.27
C GLY A 46 1.20 -11.44 11.96
N LYS A 47 1.87 -10.53 11.24
CA LYS A 47 2.18 -9.20 11.79
C LYS A 47 0.91 -8.37 11.96
N ASN A 48 1.01 -7.32 12.78
CA ASN A 48 -0.06 -6.35 13.05
C ASN A 48 -0.79 -5.92 11.76
N SER A 49 -2.12 -6.03 11.77
CA SER A 49 -2.94 -5.77 10.59
C SER A 49 -2.79 -4.36 10.03
N SER A 50 -2.55 -3.39 10.91
CA SER A 50 -2.29 -1.99 10.53
C SER A 50 -1.00 -1.82 9.71
N GLU A 51 0.08 -2.55 10.03
CA GLU A 51 1.33 -2.48 9.28
C GLU A 51 1.22 -3.12 7.91
N VAL A 52 0.49 -4.23 7.83
CA VAL A 52 0.20 -4.93 6.57
C VAL A 52 -0.61 -4.02 5.66
N LEU A 53 -1.66 -3.39 6.19
CA LEU A 53 -2.50 -2.45 5.44
C LEU A 53 -1.71 -1.24 4.94
N ARG A 54 -0.89 -0.62 5.81
CA ARG A 54 -0.01 0.50 5.44
C ARG A 54 0.91 0.16 4.27
N LYS A 55 1.38 -1.09 4.21
CA LYS A 55 2.27 -1.57 3.14
C LYS A 55 1.53 -1.80 1.82
N TYR A 56 0.29 -2.31 1.86
CA TYR A 56 -0.58 -2.34 0.67
C TYR A 56 -0.88 -0.92 0.16
N GLN A 57 -1.29 -0.02 1.05
CA GLN A 57 -1.59 1.36 0.69
C GLN A 57 -0.38 2.07 0.07
N GLY A 58 0.82 1.86 0.62
CA GLY A 58 2.06 2.34 0.03
C GLY A 58 2.31 1.80 -1.38
N ALA A 59 2.11 0.50 -1.60
CA ALA A 59 2.25 -0.13 -2.91
C ALA A 59 1.24 0.43 -3.93
N ILE A 60 -0.02 0.57 -3.54
CA ILE A 60 -1.10 1.15 -4.37
C ILE A 60 -0.77 2.59 -4.75
N ALA A 61 -0.34 3.42 -3.79
CA ALA A 61 0.03 4.80 -4.02
C ALA A 61 1.22 4.93 -4.97
N SER A 62 2.24 4.07 -4.79
CA SER A 62 3.42 4.01 -5.66
C SER A 62 3.07 3.61 -7.09
N ALA A 63 2.26 2.56 -7.27
CA ALA A 63 1.79 2.12 -8.58
C ALA A 63 0.93 3.18 -9.28
N THR A 64 0.00 3.79 -8.55
CA THR A 64 -0.88 4.84 -9.07
C THR A 64 -0.09 6.06 -9.52
N ARG A 65 0.87 6.52 -8.70
CA ARG A 65 1.75 7.66 -9.04
C ARG A 65 2.62 7.39 -10.27
N SER A 66 3.05 6.14 -10.43
CA SER A 66 3.86 5.72 -11.58
C SER A 66 3.02 5.47 -12.85
N GLY A 67 1.68 5.53 -12.76
CA GLY A 67 0.77 5.29 -13.88
C GLY A 67 0.53 3.81 -14.20
N PHE A 68 0.96 2.87 -13.36
CA PHE A 68 0.72 1.45 -13.54
C PHE A 68 -0.67 1.06 -13.02
N LEU A 69 -1.72 1.42 -13.78
CA LEU A 69 -3.12 1.21 -13.39
C LEU A 69 -3.46 -0.26 -13.15
N GLN A 70 -2.91 -1.17 -13.97
CA GLN A 70 -3.11 -2.61 -13.81
C GLN A 70 -2.50 -3.15 -12.52
N ASP A 71 -1.31 -2.66 -12.15
CA ASP A 71 -0.64 -3.04 -10.91
C ASP A 71 -1.43 -2.48 -9.71
N ALA A 72 -1.87 -1.21 -9.79
CA ALA A 72 -2.70 -0.61 -8.77
C ALA A 72 -4.04 -1.37 -8.58
N ALA A 73 -4.68 -1.80 -9.68
CA ALA A 73 -5.93 -2.55 -9.65
C ALA A 73 -5.74 -3.90 -8.94
N LEU A 74 -4.67 -4.62 -9.31
CA LEU A 74 -4.30 -5.88 -8.67
C LEU A 74 -4.01 -5.68 -7.17
N PHE A 75 -3.31 -4.62 -6.80
CA PHE A 75 -2.95 -4.38 -5.41
C PHE A 75 -4.18 -4.01 -4.57
N ASN A 76 -5.11 -3.23 -5.13
CA ASN A 76 -6.40 -2.95 -4.49
C ASN A 76 -7.20 -4.25 -4.29
N HIS A 77 -7.25 -5.14 -5.27
CA HIS A 77 -7.94 -6.43 -5.13
C HIS A 77 -7.32 -7.32 -4.04
N LEU A 78 -5.97 -7.41 -4.00
CA LEU A 78 -5.27 -8.16 -2.94
C LEU A 78 -5.50 -7.54 -1.56
N CYS A 79 -5.53 -6.21 -1.46
CA CYS A 79 -5.83 -5.49 -0.24
C CYS A 79 -7.26 -5.78 0.24
N ALA A 80 -8.25 -5.75 -0.66
CA ALA A 80 -9.62 -6.10 -0.35
C ALA A 80 -9.75 -7.53 0.19
N ASN A 81 -9.09 -8.49 -0.45
CA ASN A 81 -9.07 -9.87 0.01
C ASN A 81 -8.46 -10.02 1.42
N TYR A 82 -7.48 -9.19 1.75
CA TYR A 82 -6.91 -9.16 3.08
C TYR A 82 -7.88 -8.53 4.09
N CYS A 83 -8.50 -7.39 3.76
CA CYS A 83 -9.49 -6.73 4.61
C CYS A 83 -10.70 -7.64 4.89
N GLN A 84 -11.23 -8.30 3.86
CA GLN A 84 -12.36 -9.24 4.01
C GLN A 84 -12.00 -10.43 4.91
N ALA A 85 -10.75 -10.92 4.86
CA ALA A 85 -10.32 -12.03 5.71
C ALA A 85 -9.96 -11.58 7.15
N ALA A 86 -9.76 -10.29 7.38
CA ALA A 86 -9.41 -9.73 8.68
C ALA A 86 -10.66 -9.14 9.34
N THR A 87 -11.14 -9.77 10.41
CA THR A 87 -12.37 -9.38 11.14
C THR A 87 -12.42 -7.91 11.56
N ALA A 88 -11.26 -7.27 11.80
CA ALA A 88 -11.21 -5.85 12.17
C ALA A 88 -11.37 -4.86 11.00
N LEU A 89 -11.31 -5.33 9.76
CA LEU A 89 -11.27 -4.51 8.54
C LEU A 89 -12.34 -4.92 7.51
N GLU A 90 -13.31 -5.74 7.93
CA GLU A 90 -14.34 -6.28 7.04
C GLU A 90 -15.19 -5.15 6.44
N ASP A 91 -15.49 -4.09 7.18
CA ASP A 91 -16.30 -2.97 6.64
C ASP A 91 -15.55 -2.14 5.58
N ASP A 92 -14.22 -2.26 5.47
CA ASP A 92 -13.39 -1.42 4.60
C ASP A 92 -13.09 -2.09 3.24
N TYR A 93 -13.38 -3.38 3.03
CA TYR A 93 -12.94 -4.08 1.79
C TYR A 93 -13.63 -3.56 0.53
N GLU A 94 -14.88 -3.09 0.64
CA GLU A 94 -15.69 -2.62 -0.50
C GLU A 94 -15.03 -1.46 -1.25
N VAL A 95 -14.42 -0.53 -0.51
CA VAL A 95 -13.73 0.63 -1.07
C VAL A 95 -12.57 0.21 -1.98
N TYR A 96 -11.84 -0.84 -1.60
CA TYR A 96 -10.73 -1.35 -2.39
C TYR A 96 -11.22 -2.13 -3.61
N ILE A 97 -12.31 -2.89 -3.50
CA ILE A 97 -12.93 -3.58 -4.64
C ILE A 97 -13.44 -2.60 -5.69
N LEU A 98 -14.14 -1.54 -5.27
CA LEU A 98 -14.62 -0.49 -6.18
C LEU A 98 -13.47 0.16 -6.93
N LYS A 99 -12.38 0.52 -6.23
CA LYS A 99 -11.17 1.08 -6.85
C LYS A 99 -10.50 0.12 -7.83
N ALA A 100 -10.40 -1.16 -7.48
CA ALA A 100 -9.84 -2.17 -8.38
C ALA A 100 -10.68 -2.29 -9.66
N HIS A 101 -12.01 -2.31 -9.53
CA HIS A 101 -12.92 -2.33 -10.68
C HIS A 101 -12.76 -1.09 -11.57
N GLU A 102 -12.73 0.11 -11.00
CA GLU A 102 -12.51 1.36 -11.75
C GLU A 102 -11.17 1.37 -12.49
N GLN A 103 -10.11 0.92 -11.84
CA GLN A 103 -8.76 0.87 -12.43
C GLN A 103 -8.66 -0.17 -13.56
N TYR A 104 -9.24 -1.37 -13.38
CA TYR A 104 -9.31 -2.36 -14.45
C TYR A 104 -10.15 -1.87 -15.64
N THR A 105 -11.28 -1.20 -15.37
CA THR A 105 -12.13 -0.60 -16.41
C THR A 105 -11.36 0.48 -17.18
N SER A 106 -10.66 1.36 -16.46
CA SER A 106 -9.86 2.45 -17.05
C SER A 106 -8.68 1.93 -17.86
N TRP A 107 -8.08 0.81 -17.45
CA TRP A 107 -7.01 0.15 -18.19
C TRP A 107 -7.53 -0.61 -19.43
N GLY A 108 -8.82 -0.96 -19.48
CA GLY A 108 -9.45 -1.67 -20.59
C GLY A 108 -9.64 -3.17 -20.35
N ALA A 109 -9.35 -3.68 -19.15
CA ALA A 109 -9.59 -5.08 -18.77
C ALA A 109 -11.05 -5.30 -18.33
N LEU A 110 -11.98 -5.12 -19.27
CA LEU A 110 -13.42 -5.15 -19.01
C LEU A 110 -13.89 -6.52 -18.48
N GLU A 111 -13.31 -7.60 -18.98
CA GLU A 111 -13.69 -8.96 -18.56
C GLU A 111 -13.26 -9.25 -17.10
N VAL A 112 -12.07 -8.78 -16.72
CA VAL A 112 -11.60 -8.87 -15.32
C VAL A 112 -12.47 -8.00 -14.41
N ALA A 113 -12.84 -6.80 -14.85
CA ALA A 113 -13.75 -5.93 -14.10
C ALA A 113 -15.15 -6.55 -13.93
N ARG A 114 -15.68 -7.21 -14.98
CA ARG A 114 -16.95 -7.95 -14.94
C ARG A 114 -16.88 -9.11 -13.96
N SER A 115 -15.84 -9.94 -14.04
CA SER A 115 -15.61 -11.05 -13.11
C SER A 115 -15.49 -10.56 -11.67
N LEU A 116 -14.81 -9.42 -11.44
CA LEU A 116 -14.70 -8.81 -10.12
C LEU A 116 -16.06 -8.33 -9.60
N ARG A 117 -16.90 -7.74 -10.45
CA ARG A 117 -18.25 -7.34 -10.07
C ARG A 117 -19.11 -8.53 -9.65
N GLU A 118 -19.03 -9.61 -10.42
CA GLU A 118 -19.79 -10.85 -10.16
C GLU A 118 -19.31 -11.58 -8.90
N GLY A 119 -18.01 -11.54 -8.61
CA GLY A 119 -17.43 -12.16 -7.42
C GLY A 119 -17.72 -11.46 -6.10
N TYR A 120 -18.05 -10.15 -6.13
CA TYR A 120 -18.30 -9.35 -4.92
C TYR A 120 -19.65 -8.62 -4.99
N PRO A 121 -20.79 -9.32 -5.10
CA PRO A 121 -22.09 -8.67 -5.27
C PRO A 121 -22.43 -7.69 -4.14
N ASN A 122 -21.98 -7.94 -2.92
CA ASN A 122 -22.20 -7.06 -1.76
C ASN A 122 -21.56 -5.68 -1.93
N ALA A 123 -20.38 -5.62 -2.55
CA ALA A 123 -19.71 -4.34 -2.84
C ALA A 123 -20.39 -3.55 -3.98
N PHE A 124 -21.27 -4.20 -4.76
CA PHE A 124 -21.88 -3.63 -5.97
C PHE A 124 -23.43 -3.59 -5.97
N GLY A 125 -24.14 -4.07 -4.94
CA GLY A 125 -25.61 -4.00 -4.87
C GLY A 125 -26.16 -4.16 -3.44
N LYS A 126 -27.28 -3.54 -3.02
CA LYS A 126 -28.29 -2.69 -3.68
C LYS A 126 -28.39 -1.36 -2.92
N GLY A 127 -28.34 -0.23 -3.63
CA GLY A 127 -28.87 1.04 -3.13
C GLY A 127 -28.26 1.61 -1.84
N SER A 128 -26.99 1.34 -1.51
CA SER A 128 -26.31 2.14 -0.50
C SER A 128 -26.01 3.52 -1.11
N GLY A 129 -26.52 4.56 -0.47
CA GLY A 129 -26.47 5.96 -0.93
C GLY A 129 -25.08 6.60 -0.98
N PHE A 130 -24.05 5.89 -1.42
CA PHE A 130 -22.83 6.53 -1.91
C PHE A 130 -23.08 7.01 -3.35
N SER A 131 -23.84 8.11 -3.42
CA SER A 131 -23.89 8.99 -4.58
C SER A 131 -22.49 9.58 -4.79
N LEU A 132 -21.63 8.83 -5.48
CA LEU A 132 -20.55 9.44 -6.22
C LEU A 132 -21.20 10.14 -7.41
N LYS A 133 -21.55 11.42 -7.22
CA LYS A 133 -21.83 12.35 -8.31
C LYS A 133 -20.59 12.40 -9.21
N SER A 134 -20.50 11.48 -10.16
CA SER A 134 -19.58 11.59 -11.28
C SER A 134 -20.40 11.91 -12.52
N SER A 135 -20.66 13.21 -12.69
CA SER A 135 -21.14 13.76 -13.95
C SER A 135 -20.00 13.66 -14.96
N PHE A 136 -19.87 12.50 -15.61
CA PHE A 136 -18.98 12.36 -16.75
C PHE A 136 -19.66 12.95 -17.99
N LYS A 137 -19.59 14.27 -18.14
CA LYS A 137 -19.58 14.87 -19.48
C LYS A 137 -18.17 14.76 -20.01
N GLY A 138 -17.99 13.89 -21.00
CA GLY A 138 -16.72 13.63 -21.64
C GLY A 138 -16.08 14.90 -22.19
N HIS A 139 -14.92 15.26 -21.62
CA HIS A 139 -13.86 15.96 -22.32
C HIS A 139 -12.54 15.31 -21.86
N ARG A 140 -11.80 14.73 -22.81
CA ARG A 140 -10.41 14.32 -22.60
C ARG A 140 -9.59 15.58 -22.28
N SER A 141 -9.30 15.83 -21.01
CA SER A 141 -8.22 16.76 -20.64
C SER A 141 -7.73 16.56 -19.21
N SER A 142 -6.42 16.36 -19.10
CA SER A 142 -5.54 16.70 -17.96
C SER A 142 -6.03 16.26 -16.57
N VAL A 143 -5.61 15.06 -16.14
CA VAL A 143 -5.94 14.53 -14.82
C VAL A 143 -5.05 15.19 -13.76
N LYS A 144 -5.58 16.20 -13.08
CA LYS A 144 -5.08 16.63 -11.76
C LYS A 144 -5.53 15.60 -10.73
N PHE A 145 -4.63 14.71 -10.32
CA PHE A 145 -4.84 13.82 -9.17
C PHE A 145 -4.60 14.60 -7.87
N GLY A 146 -5.66 15.23 -7.37
CA GLY A 146 -5.66 15.93 -6.09
C GLY A 146 -6.51 15.21 -5.04
N VAL A 147 -5.82 14.76 -3.99
CA VAL A 147 -6.28 14.58 -2.59
C VAL A 147 -7.23 13.41 -2.29
N MET A 148 -6.85 12.62 -1.26
CA MET A 148 -7.75 12.18 -0.19
C MET A 148 -6.93 11.55 0.95
N ALA A 149 -6.70 12.36 1.98
CA ALA A 149 -6.07 12.03 3.25
C ALA A 149 -7.07 11.49 4.29
N ASP A 150 -8.32 11.19 3.91
CA ASP A 150 -9.42 10.98 4.86
C ASP A 150 -9.66 9.52 5.30
N VAL A 151 -8.98 8.53 4.73
CA VAL A 151 -9.06 7.14 5.22
C VAL A 151 -8.06 6.87 6.37
N ALA A 152 -7.15 7.81 6.66
CA ALA A 152 -6.20 7.68 7.76
C ALA A 152 -6.81 8.02 9.15
N LYS A 153 -7.95 8.71 9.20
CA LYS A 153 -8.54 9.19 10.47
C LYS A 153 -9.36 8.16 11.25
N ARG A 154 -9.76 7.03 10.64
CA ARG A 154 -10.55 6.00 11.36
C ARG A 154 -9.71 5.05 12.21
N HIS A 155 -8.39 5.02 12.02
CA HIS A 155 -7.47 4.12 12.72
C HIS A 155 -6.45 4.83 13.63
N SER A 156 -6.69 6.11 13.95
CA SER A 156 -5.91 6.86 14.94
C SER A 156 -6.72 7.01 16.24
N PHE A 157 -6.90 5.91 16.97
CA PHE A 157 -7.29 5.96 18.38
C PHE A 157 -6.25 5.15 19.17
N GLY A 158 -5.52 5.83 20.05
CA GLY A 158 -4.58 5.21 20.99
C GLY A 158 -3.10 5.50 20.74
N LEU A 159 -2.69 6.77 20.74
CA LEU A 159 -1.32 7.14 21.12
C LEU A 159 -1.37 8.35 22.07
N SER A 160 -1.65 8.03 23.33
CA SER A 160 -1.46 8.87 24.52
C SER A 160 -1.33 7.83 25.62
N ASP A 161 -0.13 7.49 26.07
CA ASP A 161 0.50 8.21 27.17
C ASP A 161 1.94 7.70 27.31
N LEU A 162 2.92 8.62 27.36
CA LEU A 162 4.28 8.47 27.89
C LEU A 162 5.05 9.74 27.50
N SER A 163 4.75 10.82 28.22
CA SER A 163 5.60 12.01 28.25
C SER A 163 6.47 11.98 29.51
N ASP A 164 7.72 12.38 29.31
CA ASP A 164 8.60 13.04 30.28
C ASP A 164 9.17 12.23 31.45
N GLU A 165 10.49 11.93 31.36
CA GLU A 165 11.42 12.51 32.34
C GLU A 165 12.91 12.48 31.90
N LYS A 166 13.56 13.63 32.11
CA LYS A 166 15.00 13.88 32.35
C LYS A 166 15.95 14.11 31.16
N ARG A 167 15.99 15.40 30.82
CA ARG A 167 17.15 16.22 30.41
C ARG A 167 18.12 16.42 31.61
N GLU A 168 19.33 16.91 31.32
CA GLU A 168 20.50 17.20 32.22
C GLU A 168 21.42 15.97 32.39
N ASP A 169 22.74 15.98 32.25
CA ASP A 169 23.77 17.01 31.99
C ASP A 169 25.06 16.24 31.62
N SER A 170 25.89 16.72 30.69
CA SER A 170 27.29 16.25 30.64
C SER A 170 28.21 17.32 30.07
N THR A 171 28.79 18.05 31.01
CA THR A 171 30.02 18.81 30.87
C THR A 171 31.22 17.86 30.77
N THR A 172 32.01 17.93 29.70
CA THR A 172 33.43 17.48 29.68
C THR A 172 34.21 18.23 28.59
N THR A 173 34.77 19.37 28.98
CA THR A 173 36.16 19.84 28.83
C THR A 173 37.11 19.18 27.80
N ARG A 174 37.43 19.98 26.73
CA ARG A 174 38.75 20.33 26.10
C ARG A 174 39.63 19.24 25.38
N PRO A 175 40.67 19.62 24.59
CA PRO A 175 40.85 20.76 23.65
C PRO A 175 41.65 20.42 22.34
N SER A 176 41.78 21.44 21.47
CA SER A 176 42.95 21.79 20.63
C SER A 176 43.34 21.05 19.33
N SER A 177 43.52 21.92 18.31
CA SER A 177 44.49 21.93 17.20
C SER A 177 44.43 20.86 16.11
N CYS A 178 44.22 21.31 14.86
CA CYS A 178 45.33 21.46 13.91
C CYS A 178 44.88 22.19 12.64
N LEU A 179 45.54 23.31 12.35
CA LEU A 179 45.54 23.97 11.05
C LEU A 179 46.06 23.01 9.97
N GLN A 180 45.34 22.92 8.85
CA GLN A 180 45.88 22.37 7.60
C GLN A 180 45.88 23.45 6.52
N LYS A 181 47.09 23.92 6.22
CA LYS A 181 47.48 24.66 5.03
C LYS A 181 46.92 24.00 3.77
N ARG A 182 46.36 24.77 2.84
CA ARG A 182 46.35 24.44 1.41
C ARG A 182 46.36 25.71 0.56
N GLN A 183 47.47 25.81 -0.18
CA GLN A 183 47.78 26.55 -1.41
C GLN A 183 47.91 28.07 -1.34
#